data_AF-A0A444UGE2-F1
#
_entry.id   AF-A0A444UGE2-F1
#
_cell.length_a   1.000
_cell.length_b   1.000
_cell.length_c   1.000
_cell.angle_alpha   90.00
_cell.angle_beta   90.00
_cell.angle_gamma   90.00
#
_symmetry.space_group_name_H-M   'P 1'
#
loop_
_entity.id
_entity.type
_entity.pdbx_description
1 polymer ?
#
loop_
_entity_poly.entity_id
_entity_poly.type
_entity_poly.pdbx_seq_one_letter_code
_entity_poly.pdbx_strand_id
1 'polypeptide(L)'
;MAFVTHQIMRAMSSSATRNAAIKHITVIGGGLMGSGIAQVAASTGHTVVLVDQAEDILKKSAKGIEDSLKRIAKKKFADKPEAGAAFIQKTMKNLTTSTDAASVVHSTDLVLEAIVENLQVKHELFKTLDKFAPEHTVFASNTSSLSITEIANSTTRQDRFGGLHFFNPVPLMKLVEVIQTPMTSQKTFDALLDFSKALGKYPVSCKDTPGFIVNRLLVPYMVEAIRLHERGHGSKEDIDLAMKLGAGYPMGPFELLDYVGLDTSKFIIDGK
;
A
#
# COMPACT_ATOMS: atom_id res chain seq x y z
N MET A 1 0.27 5.77 43.10
CA MET A 1 0.03 7.09 42.48
C MET A 1 1.30 7.73 41.95
N ALA A 2 2.38 7.85 42.73
CA ALA A 2 3.64 8.49 42.31
C ALA A 2 4.28 7.92 41.01
N PHE A 3 4.17 6.62 40.75
CA PHE A 3 4.73 5.96 39.55
C PHE A 3 4.02 6.38 38.26
N VAL A 4 2.70 6.53 38.31
CA VAL A 4 1.86 6.99 37.19
C VAL A 4 2.11 8.48 36.93
N THR A 5 2.27 9.28 37.99
CA THR A 5 2.58 10.71 37.89
C THR A 5 3.93 10.97 37.21
N HIS A 6 4.94 10.12 37.47
CA HIS A 6 6.26 10.22 36.83
C HIS A 6 6.23 9.87 35.32
N GLN A 7 5.43 8.88 34.91
CA GLN A 7 5.26 8.58 33.48
C GLN A 7 4.52 9.70 32.74
N ILE A 8 3.50 10.29 33.36
CA ILE A 8 2.76 11.43 32.80
C ILE A 8 3.66 12.65 32.62
N MET A 9 4.51 12.97 33.60
CA MET A 9 5.45 14.10 33.47
C MET A 9 6.55 13.87 32.42
N ARG A 10 7.00 12.62 32.20
CA ARG A 10 7.94 12.29 31.11
C ARG A 10 7.29 12.37 29.72
N ALA A 11 6.00 12.02 29.60
CA ALA A 11 5.25 12.12 28.34
C ALA A 11 4.97 13.57 27.92
N MET A 12 5.01 14.54 28.85
CA MET A 12 4.84 15.97 28.58
C MET A 12 6.16 16.75 28.45
N SER A 13 7.31 16.07 28.51
CA SER A 13 8.61 16.68 28.18
C SER A 13 8.72 16.87 26.67
N SER A 14 9.14 18.06 26.22
CA SER A 14 9.42 18.38 24.81
C SER A 14 10.59 17.58 24.19
N SER A 15 11.12 16.59 24.93
CA SER A 15 12.00 15.53 24.43
C SER A 15 11.20 14.31 23.94
N ALA A 16 10.02 14.53 23.34
CA ALA A 16 9.39 13.49 22.52
C ALA A 16 10.38 13.14 21.41
N THR A 17 11.07 12.02 21.60
CA THR A 17 11.98 11.41 20.64
C THR A 17 11.36 11.53 19.26
N ARG A 18 12.03 12.29 18.37
CA ARG A 18 11.69 12.42 16.95
C ARG A 18 11.15 11.08 16.47
N ASN A 19 9.85 11.01 16.16
CA ASN A 19 9.30 9.87 15.41
C ASN A 19 10.30 9.62 14.28
N ALA A 20 10.82 8.40 14.20
CA ALA A 20 11.71 8.05 13.11
C ALA A 20 10.89 8.19 11.83
N ALA A 21 10.97 9.37 11.21
CA ALA A 21 10.27 9.66 9.99
C ALA A 21 10.79 8.66 8.98
N ILE A 22 9.91 7.80 8.46
CA ILE A 22 10.23 6.93 7.34
C ILE A 22 10.68 7.85 6.20
N LYS A 23 11.96 7.77 5.84
CA LYS A 23 12.57 8.57 4.77
C LYS A 23 13.05 7.69 3.64
N HIS A 24 13.63 6.54 4.00
CA HIS A 24 14.10 5.51 3.07
C HIS A 24 13.09 4.37 3.04
N ILE A 25 12.61 4.05 1.85
CA ILE A 25 11.66 2.96 1.62
C ILE A 25 12.18 2.00 0.56
N THR A 26 12.08 0.71 0.83
CA THR A 26 12.32 -0.36 -0.13
C THR A 26 10.97 -0.95 -0.51
N VAL A 27 10.56 -0.76 -1.77
CA VAL A 27 9.34 -1.36 -2.32
C VAL A 27 9.72 -2.64 -3.06
N ILE A 28 9.09 -3.76 -2.73
CA ILE A 28 9.41 -5.07 -3.32
C ILE A 28 8.24 -5.50 -4.22
N GLY A 29 8.52 -5.67 -5.51
CA GLY A 29 7.54 -5.92 -6.56
C GLY A 29 7.37 -4.69 -7.46
N GLY A 30 7.81 -4.80 -8.71
CA GLY A 30 7.72 -3.80 -9.78
C GLY A 30 6.41 -3.84 -10.57
N GLY A 31 5.42 -4.62 -10.12
CA GLY A 31 4.08 -4.67 -10.70
C GLY A 31 3.30 -3.35 -10.57
N LEU A 32 2.02 -3.39 -10.94
CA LEU A 32 1.15 -2.20 -10.94
C LEU A 32 1.12 -1.50 -9.57
N MET A 33 0.96 -2.27 -8.49
CA MET A 33 0.87 -1.73 -7.13
C MET A 33 2.21 -1.17 -6.66
N GLY A 34 3.28 -1.97 -6.67
CA GLY A 34 4.57 -1.52 -6.15
C GLY A 34 5.19 -0.39 -6.96
N SER A 35 5.05 -0.37 -8.29
CA SER A 35 5.48 0.78 -9.10
C SER A 35 4.68 2.05 -8.78
N GLY A 36 3.37 1.94 -8.57
CA GLY A 36 2.52 3.05 -8.14
C GLY A 36 2.87 3.56 -6.75
N ILE A 37 3.19 2.67 -5.80
CA ILE A 37 3.64 3.05 -4.46
C ILE A 37 5.00 3.74 -4.52
N ALA A 38 5.96 3.17 -5.25
CA ALA A 38 7.28 3.76 -5.45
C ALA A 38 7.19 5.16 -6.05
N GLN A 39 6.32 5.35 -7.06
CA GLN A 39 6.05 6.65 -7.66
C GLN A 39 5.57 7.68 -6.62
N VAL A 40 4.58 7.33 -5.79
CA VAL A 40 4.01 8.28 -4.82
C VAL A 40 5.03 8.61 -3.74
N ALA A 41 5.73 7.61 -3.20
CA ALA A 41 6.78 7.81 -2.21
C ALA A 41 7.89 8.73 -2.74
N ALA A 42 8.40 8.46 -3.94
CA ALA A 42 9.46 9.26 -4.55
C ALA A 42 9.01 10.71 -4.81
N SER A 43 7.77 10.90 -5.28
CA SER A 43 7.21 12.23 -5.60
C SER A 43 6.94 13.10 -4.37
N THR A 44 6.80 12.47 -3.20
CA THR A 44 6.60 13.15 -1.91
C THR A 44 7.90 13.34 -1.13
N GLY A 45 9.04 13.03 -1.74
CA GLY A 45 10.37 13.35 -1.21
C GLY A 45 11.05 12.21 -0.46
N HIS A 46 10.45 11.02 -0.43
CA HIS A 46 11.09 9.83 0.13
C HIS A 46 12.14 9.29 -0.84
N THR A 47 13.22 8.71 -0.31
CA THR A 47 14.19 7.95 -1.11
C THR A 47 13.67 6.53 -1.25
N VAL A 48 13.53 6.07 -2.49
CA VAL A 48 12.87 4.80 -2.81
C VAL A 48 13.85 3.89 -3.54
N VAL A 49 13.94 2.65 -3.08
CA VAL A 49 14.53 1.55 -3.85
C VAL A 49 13.40 0.63 -4.30
N LEU A 50 13.18 0.49 -5.60
CA LEU A 50 12.27 -0.50 -6.17
C LEU A 50 13.02 -1.80 -6.46
N VAL A 51 12.52 -2.91 -5.95
CA VAL A 51 13.14 -4.22 -6.07
C VAL A 51 12.25 -5.19 -6.84
N ASP A 52 12.82 -5.93 -7.78
CA ASP A 52 12.16 -7.02 -8.51
C ASP A 52 13.21 -8.04 -8.98
N GLN A 53 12.79 -9.18 -9.49
CA GLN A 53 13.62 -10.34 -9.79
C GLN A 53 14.58 -10.14 -10.97
N ALA A 54 14.26 -9.21 -11.88
CA ALA A 54 15.05 -9.01 -13.10
C ALA A 54 15.14 -7.53 -13.49
N GLU A 55 16.29 -7.14 -14.05
CA GLU A 55 16.52 -5.78 -14.52
C GLU A 55 15.50 -5.32 -15.57
N ASP A 56 15.07 -6.21 -16.47
CA ASP A 56 14.13 -5.85 -17.52
C ASP A 56 12.74 -5.52 -16.98
N ILE A 57 12.33 -6.19 -15.88
CA ILE A 57 11.11 -5.85 -15.15
C ILE A 57 11.27 -4.46 -14.54
N LEU A 58 12.38 -4.20 -13.85
CA LEU A 58 12.67 -2.91 -13.22
C LEU A 58 12.73 -1.76 -14.23
N LYS A 59 13.36 -1.97 -15.39
CA LYS A 59 13.40 -0.99 -16.50
C LYS A 59 11.98 -0.68 -16.99
N LYS A 60 11.14 -1.70 -17.15
CA LYS A 60 9.72 -1.55 -17.53
C LYS A 60 8.93 -0.78 -16.47
N SER A 61 9.13 -1.10 -15.19
CA SER A 61 8.47 -0.42 -14.06
C SER A 61 8.89 1.05 -13.96
N ALA A 62 10.19 1.34 -14.04
CA ALA A 62 10.73 2.70 -14.02
C ALA A 62 10.20 3.54 -15.20
N LYS A 63 10.15 2.97 -16.40
CA LYS A 63 9.52 3.61 -17.57
C LYS A 63 8.03 3.87 -17.35
N GLY A 64 7.30 2.90 -16.80
CA GLY A 64 5.88 3.06 -16.46
C GLY A 64 5.62 4.18 -15.46
N ILE A 65 6.49 4.31 -14.45
CA ILE A 65 6.48 5.41 -13.48
C ILE A 65 6.74 6.75 -14.19
N GLU A 66 7.75 6.83 -15.05
CA GLU A 66 8.08 8.04 -15.80
C GLU A 66 6.90 8.49 -16.69
N ASP A 67 6.28 7.56 -17.42
CA ASP A 67 5.13 7.84 -18.29
C ASP A 67 3.90 8.29 -17.48
N SER A 68 3.68 7.67 -16.31
CA SER A 68 2.66 8.09 -15.36
C SER A 68 2.91 9.52 -14.85
N LEU A 69 4.14 9.84 -14.48
CA LEU A 69 4.54 11.18 -14.06
C LEU A 69 4.37 12.21 -15.17
N LYS A 70 4.71 11.89 -16.43
CA LYS A 70 4.45 12.76 -17.59
C LYS A 70 2.96 13.10 -17.73
N ARG A 71 2.07 12.11 -17.59
CA ARG A 71 0.62 12.33 -17.63
C ARG A 71 0.13 13.22 -16.49
N ILE A 72 0.63 13.00 -15.27
CA ILE A 72 0.29 13.82 -14.10
C ILE A 72 0.83 15.24 -14.27
N ALA A 73 2.07 15.39 -14.73
CA ALA A 73 2.71 16.68 -14.91
C ALA A 73 1.98 17.54 -15.95
N LYS A 74 1.54 16.93 -17.07
CA LYS A 74 0.74 17.61 -18.09
C LYS A 74 -0.58 18.19 -17.54
N LYS A 75 -1.20 17.50 -16.57
CA LYS A 75 -2.43 17.98 -15.93
C LYS A 75 -2.17 19.00 -14.82
N LYS A 76 -1.17 18.75 -13.96
CA LYS A 76 -0.90 19.56 -12.77
C LYS A 76 -0.12 20.84 -13.06
N PHE A 77 0.70 20.84 -14.11
CA PHE A 77 1.56 21.95 -14.50
C PHE A 77 1.28 22.39 -15.95
N ALA A 78 0.00 22.36 -16.36
CA ALA A 78 -0.42 22.70 -17.72
C ALA A 78 0.11 24.08 -18.17
N ASP A 79 0.11 25.05 -17.26
CA ASP A 79 0.56 26.43 -17.52
C ASP A 79 2.06 26.65 -17.27
N LYS A 80 2.79 25.62 -16.78
CA LYS A 80 4.21 25.72 -16.38
C LYS A 80 4.99 24.43 -16.74
N PRO A 81 5.25 24.17 -18.03
CA PRO A 81 5.91 22.94 -18.48
C PRO A 81 7.28 22.69 -17.82
N GLU A 82 8.05 23.74 -17.55
CA GLU A 82 9.35 23.68 -16.87
C GLU A 82 9.24 23.17 -15.43
N ALA A 83 8.18 23.57 -14.70
CA ALA A 83 7.90 23.04 -13.37
C ALA A 83 7.51 21.56 -13.41
N GLY A 84 6.78 21.15 -14.46
CA GLY A 84 6.45 19.75 -14.73
C GLY A 84 7.70 18.90 -14.99
N ALA A 85 8.63 19.37 -15.81
CA ALA A 85 9.89 18.69 -16.08
C ALA A 85 10.76 18.55 -14.82
N ALA A 86 10.88 19.62 -14.03
CA ALA A 86 11.60 19.60 -12.76
C ALA A 86 10.97 18.62 -11.74
N PHE A 87 9.64 18.53 -11.69
CA PHE A 87 8.93 17.58 -10.85
C PHE A 87 9.24 16.12 -11.24
N ILE A 88 9.23 15.79 -12.53
CA ILE A 88 9.58 14.46 -13.03
C ILE A 88 11.03 14.12 -12.67
N GLN A 89 11.98 15.01 -12.99
CA GLN A 89 13.39 14.80 -12.74
C GLN A 89 13.68 14.59 -11.24
N LYS A 90 13.08 15.43 -10.38
CA LYS A 90 13.22 15.31 -8.92
C LYS A 90 12.66 13.97 -8.41
N THR A 91 11.50 13.55 -8.92
CA THR A 91 10.88 12.28 -8.53
C THR A 91 11.76 11.10 -8.95
N MET A 92 12.25 11.10 -10.19
CA MET A 92 13.12 10.02 -10.70
C MET A 92 14.48 9.99 -9.99
N LYS A 93 15.03 11.13 -9.57
CA LYS A 93 16.26 11.17 -8.77
C LYS A 93 16.11 10.48 -7.40
N ASN A 94 14.91 10.47 -6.85
CA ASN A 94 14.61 9.81 -5.59
C ASN A 94 14.38 8.30 -5.74
N LEU A 95 14.31 7.78 -6.97
CA LEU A 95 14.02 6.38 -7.27
C LEU A 95 15.29 5.69 -7.78
N THR A 96 15.71 4.63 -7.09
CA THR A 96 16.70 3.68 -7.58
C THR A 96 16.06 2.30 -7.70
N THR A 97 16.74 1.40 -8.39
CA THR A 97 16.27 0.03 -8.63
C THR A 97 17.36 -0.97 -8.25
N SER A 98 16.97 -2.12 -7.72
CA SER A 98 17.89 -3.22 -7.39
C SER A 98 17.22 -4.56 -7.67
N THR A 99 17.98 -5.59 -8.03
CA THR A 99 17.47 -6.96 -8.14
C THR A 99 17.62 -7.77 -6.85
N ASP A 100 18.37 -7.24 -5.88
CA ASP A 100 18.62 -7.90 -4.60
C ASP A 100 18.09 -7.04 -3.46
N ALA A 101 17.00 -7.50 -2.83
CA ALA A 101 16.41 -6.84 -1.68
C ALA A 101 17.35 -6.86 -0.47
N ALA A 102 18.07 -7.96 -0.22
CA ALA A 102 18.93 -8.10 0.96
C ALA A 102 20.06 -7.05 0.96
N SER A 103 20.63 -6.77 -0.23
CA SER A 103 21.68 -5.75 -0.38
C SER A 103 21.26 -4.32 -0.01
N VAL A 104 19.96 -4.00 -0.08
CA VAL A 104 19.46 -2.61 0.07
C VAL A 104 18.69 -2.36 1.36
N VAL A 105 18.21 -3.40 2.05
CA VAL A 105 17.42 -3.21 3.28
C VAL A 105 18.25 -2.73 4.47
N HIS A 106 19.59 -2.80 4.41
CA HIS A 106 20.50 -2.39 5.48
C HIS A 106 20.42 -0.91 5.90
N SER A 107 19.80 -0.06 5.08
CA SER A 107 19.65 1.39 5.36
C SER A 107 18.21 1.87 5.18
N THR A 108 17.23 0.96 5.14
CA THR A 108 15.83 1.28 4.88
C THR A 108 15.05 1.47 6.19
N ASP A 109 14.15 2.44 6.21
CA ASP A 109 13.25 2.67 7.36
C ASP A 109 11.97 1.85 7.24
N LEU A 110 11.53 1.59 6.00
CA LEU A 110 10.33 0.82 5.68
C LEU A 110 10.58 -0.13 4.52
N VAL A 111 10.31 -1.42 4.72
CA VAL A 111 10.10 -2.37 3.62
C VAL A 111 8.61 -2.48 3.35
N LEU A 112 8.21 -2.30 2.09
CA LEU A 112 6.84 -2.46 1.66
C LEU A 112 6.74 -3.48 0.52
N GLU A 113 6.12 -4.61 0.83
CA GLU A 113 5.98 -5.75 -0.06
C GLU A 113 4.69 -5.65 -0.89
N ALA A 114 4.82 -5.81 -2.20
CA ALA A 114 3.75 -5.81 -3.21
C ALA A 114 4.04 -6.81 -4.35
N ILE A 115 4.41 -8.04 -3.97
CA ILE A 115 4.66 -9.19 -4.84
C ILE A 115 3.39 -10.05 -5.00
N VAL A 116 3.52 -11.20 -5.67
CA VAL A 116 2.45 -12.19 -5.82
C VAL A 116 1.76 -12.54 -4.49
N GLU A 117 0.44 -12.71 -4.54
CA GLU A 117 -0.40 -13.12 -3.42
C GLU A 117 -0.21 -14.62 -3.13
N ASN A 118 0.94 -14.97 -2.57
CA ASN A 118 1.26 -16.31 -2.10
C ASN A 118 1.96 -16.24 -0.73
N LEU A 119 1.38 -16.91 0.26
CA LEU A 119 1.85 -16.84 1.64
C LEU A 119 3.27 -17.38 1.80
N GLN A 120 3.61 -18.50 1.15
CA GLN A 120 4.94 -19.10 1.24
C GLN A 120 6.02 -18.18 0.66
N VAL A 121 5.76 -17.57 -0.50
CA VAL A 121 6.69 -16.62 -1.13
C VAL A 121 6.90 -15.40 -0.24
N LYS A 122 5.84 -14.85 0.36
CA LYS A 122 5.95 -13.72 1.29
C LYS A 122 6.68 -14.10 2.58
N HIS A 123 6.45 -15.30 3.12
CA HIS A 123 7.18 -15.82 4.28
C HIS A 123 8.68 -15.93 4.01
N GLU A 124 9.07 -16.53 2.88
CA GLU A 124 10.47 -16.68 2.51
C GLU A 124 11.16 -15.33 2.33
N LEU A 125 10.46 -14.38 1.69
CA LEU A 125 10.94 -13.02 1.54
C LEU A 125 11.18 -12.37 2.91
N PHE A 126 10.16 -12.24 3.74
CA PHE A 126 10.27 -11.51 4.99
C PHE A 126 11.22 -12.18 5.98
N LYS A 127 11.25 -13.52 6.05
CA LYS A 127 12.23 -14.27 6.85
C LYS A 127 13.67 -14.00 6.41
N THR A 128 13.89 -13.79 5.12
CA THR A 128 15.21 -13.43 4.59
C THR A 128 15.56 -12.00 4.96
N LEU A 129 14.67 -11.05 4.70
CA LEU A 129 14.91 -9.63 4.98
C LEU A 129 15.09 -9.35 6.47
N ASP A 130 14.42 -10.09 7.35
CA ASP A 130 14.55 -9.94 8.80
C ASP A 130 15.99 -10.12 9.29
N LYS A 131 16.82 -10.88 8.57
CA LYS A 131 18.24 -11.08 8.90
C LYS A 131 19.13 -9.89 8.55
N PHE A 132 18.73 -9.09 7.55
CA PHE A 132 19.56 -8.03 6.97
C PHE A 132 19.05 -6.64 7.33
N ALA A 133 17.74 -6.47 7.49
CA ALA A 133 17.13 -5.20 7.80
C ALA A 133 17.50 -4.75 9.23
N PRO A 134 17.88 -3.48 9.43
CA PRO A 134 18.16 -2.90 10.73
C PRO A 134 17.03 -3.12 11.74
N GLU A 135 17.39 -2.99 13.02
CA GLU A 135 16.47 -3.17 14.13
C GLU A 135 15.30 -2.17 14.07
N HIS A 136 15.51 -0.96 13.54
CA HIS A 136 14.47 0.07 13.47
C HIS A 136 13.51 -0.10 12.29
N THR A 137 13.85 -0.93 11.31
CA THR A 137 13.10 -1.05 10.06
C THR A 137 11.72 -1.65 10.29
N VAL A 138 10.70 -0.94 9.80
CA VAL A 138 9.32 -1.41 9.76
C VAL A 138 9.10 -2.26 8.52
N PHE A 139 8.39 -3.38 8.67
CA PHE A 139 7.91 -4.19 7.56
C PHE A 139 6.41 -3.98 7.37
N ALA A 140 6.01 -3.86 6.11
CA ALA A 140 4.61 -3.79 5.74
C ALA A 140 4.32 -4.62 4.49
N SER A 141 3.15 -5.24 4.45
CA SER A 141 2.62 -5.89 3.24
C SER A 141 1.43 -5.10 2.68
N ASN A 142 1.37 -5.00 1.35
CA ASN A 142 0.24 -4.47 0.59
C ASN A 142 -0.79 -5.57 0.23
N THR A 143 -0.65 -6.79 0.74
CA THR A 143 -1.58 -7.91 0.46
C THR A 143 -3.05 -7.49 0.63
N SER A 144 -3.91 -8.04 -0.22
CA SER A 144 -5.34 -7.73 -0.23
C SER A 144 -6.20 -8.87 0.34
N SER A 145 -5.67 -10.09 0.42
CA SER A 145 -6.40 -11.27 0.91
C SER A 145 -5.75 -12.01 2.08
N LEU A 146 -4.43 -11.93 2.24
CA LEU A 146 -3.71 -12.70 3.26
C LEU A 146 -3.69 -11.99 4.61
N SER A 147 -3.65 -12.78 5.69
CA SER A 147 -3.50 -12.25 7.05
C SER A 147 -2.12 -11.62 7.24
N ILE A 148 -2.10 -10.38 7.73
CA ILE A 148 -0.86 -9.69 8.10
C ILE A 148 -0.17 -10.44 9.25
N THR A 149 -0.94 -10.99 10.19
CA THR A 149 -0.43 -11.78 11.32
C THR A 149 0.29 -13.03 10.84
N GLU A 150 -0.28 -13.75 9.87
CA GLU A 150 0.36 -14.94 9.29
C GLU A 150 1.70 -14.58 8.65
N ILE A 151 1.74 -13.53 7.83
CA ILE A 151 2.97 -13.06 7.19
C ILE A 151 4.00 -12.61 8.25
N ALA A 152 3.59 -11.83 9.24
CA ALA A 152 4.45 -11.30 10.29
C ALA A 152 5.14 -12.41 11.12
N ASN A 153 4.46 -13.55 11.33
CA ASN A 153 4.98 -14.69 12.08
C ASN A 153 6.17 -15.39 11.42
N SER A 154 6.48 -15.08 10.15
CA SER A 154 7.72 -15.48 9.48
C SER A 154 8.96 -14.72 9.96
N THR A 155 8.78 -13.69 10.78
CA THR A 155 9.82 -12.79 11.29
C THR A 155 9.88 -12.81 12.82
N THR A 156 10.95 -12.21 13.35
CA THR A 156 11.17 -11.97 14.78
C THR A 156 10.83 -10.53 15.20
N ARG A 157 10.32 -9.71 14.28
CA ARG A 157 10.01 -8.28 14.47
C ARG A 157 8.52 -7.98 14.35
N GLN A 158 7.65 -8.84 14.86
CA GLN A 158 6.20 -8.68 14.74
C GLN A 158 5.71 -7.33 15.31
N ASP A 159 6.44 -6.77 16.30
CA ASP A 159 6.21 -5.44 16.85
C ASP A 159 6.41 -4.30 15.85
N ARG A 160 7.22 -4.54 14.81
CA ARG A 160 7.55 -3.66 13.69
C ARG A 160 6.96 -4.14 12.36
N PHE A 161 5.93 -4.98 12.40
CA PHE A 161 5.23 -5.47 11.21
C PHE A 161 3.80 -4.95 11.19
N GLY A 162 3.33 -4.45 10.04
CA GLY A 162 1.93 -4.07 9.81
C GLY A 162 1.46 -4.35 8.39
N GLY A 163 0.22 -3.99 8.09
CA GLY A 163 -0.27 -3.91 6.72
C GLY A 163 -0.38 -2.46 6.26
N LEU A 164 -0.10 -2.23 5.00
CA LEU A 164 -0.22 -0.93 4.36
C LEU A 164 -0.84 -1.13 2.98
N HIS A 165 -2.18 -1.18 2.96
CA HIS A 165 -2.94 -1.59 1.78
C HIS A 165 -3.38 -0.34 0.98
N PHE A 166 -2.85 -0.26 -0.24
CA PHE A 166 -3.13 0.79 -1.21
C PHE A 166 -4.16 0.32 -2.25
N PHE A 167 -4.75 1.28 -2.95
CA PHE A 167 -5.77 1.02 -3.98
C PHE A 167 -5.28 1.45 -5.36
N ASN A 168 -5.58 0.65 -6.37
CA ASN A 168 -5.26 0.95 -7.77
C ASN A 168 -6.22 2.03 -8.34
N PRO A 169 -5.73 3.03 -9.11
CA PRO A 169 -4.33 3.43 -9.30
C PRO A 169 -3.76 4.20 -8.12
N VAL A 170 -2.63 3.75 -7.59
CA VAL A 170 -2.04 4.27 -6.34
C VAL A 170 -1.77 5.79 -6.36
N PRO A 171 -1.30 6.42 -7.46
CA PRO A 171 -1.13 7.88 -7.49
C PRO A 171 -2.43 8.69 -7.42
N LEU A 172 -3.55 8.09 -7.82
CA LEU A 172 -4.86 8.76 -7.85
C LEU A 172 -5.64 8.49 -6.56
N MET A 173 -5.63 7.25 -6.09
CA MET A 173 -6.38 6.85 -4.91
C MET A 173 -5.78 7.47 -3.65
N LYS A 174 -6.66 8.11 -2.88
CA LYS A 174 -6.28 8.87 -1.68
C LYS A 174 -6.34 8.05 -0.41
N LEU A 175 -6.96 6.88 -0.41
CA LEU A 175 -7.09 6.03 0.77
C LEU A 175 -5.86 5.13 0.94
N VAL A 176 -5.50 4.85 2.19
CA VAL A 176 -4.64 3.72 2.60
C VAL A 176 -5.29 3.08 3.82
N GLU A 177 -5.38 1.76 3.83
CA GLU A 177 -5.71 1.04 5.06
C GLU A 177 -4.41 0.71 5.80
N VAL A 178 -4.32 1.13 7.06
CA VAL A 178 -3.20 0.80 7.95
C VAL A 178 -3.68 -0.30 8.89
N ILE A 179 -3.10 -1.48 8.72
CA ILE A 179 -3.54 -2.70 9.40
C ILE A 179 -2.60 -3.00 10.55
N GLN A 180 -3.15 -3.07 11.75
CA GLN A 180 -2.42 -3.51 12.94
C GLN A 180 -2.78 -4.95 13.30
N THR A 181 -1.76 -5.76 13.56
CA THR A 181 -1.91 -7.06 14.22
C THR A 181 -1.96 -6.85 15.74
N PRO A 182 -2.34 -7.85 16.54
CA PRO A 182 -2.19 -7.79 18.00
C PRO A 182 -0.76 -7.56 18.48
N MET A 183 0.24 -7.88 17.64
CA MET A 183 1.66 -7.74 17.99
C MET A 183 2.25 -6.41 17.55
N THR A 184 1.64 -5.73 16.57
CA THR A 184 2.13 -4.46 16.04
C THR A 184 2.19 -3.41 17.15
N SER A 185 3.37 -2.82 17.37
CA SER A 185 3.55 -1.79 18.38
C SER A 185 2.82 -0.50 18.00
N GLN A 186 2.38 0.26 18.99
CA GLN A 186 1.77 1.58 18.75
C GLN A 186 2.72 2.51 17.98
N LYS A 187 4.03 2.44 18.28
CA LYS A 187 5.06 3.21 17.58
C LYS A 187 5.09 2.90 16.08
N THR A 188 5.00 1.62 15.72
CA THR A 188 4.97 1.20 14.31
C THR A 188 3.68 1.62 13.64
N PHE A 189 2.55 1.44 14.30
CA PHE A 189 1.26 1.86 13.79
C PHE A 189 1.22 3.37 13.51
N ASP A 190 1.67 4.20 14.46
CA ASP A 190 1.76 5.65 14.30
C ASP A 190 2.73 6.06 13.18
N ALA A 191 3.87 5.37 13.04
CA ALA A 191 4.80 5.61 11.96
C ALA A 191 4.18 5.32 10.57
N LEU A 192 3.40 4.24 10.44
CA LEU A 192 2.70 3.91 9.20
C LEU A 192 1.56 4.89 8.89
N LEU A 193 0.84 5.36 9.91
CA LEU A 193 -0.16 6.43 9.77
C LEU A 193 0.49 7.72 9.28
N ASP A 194 1.59 8.13 9.89
CA ASP A 194 2.29 9.38 9.55
C ASP A 194 2.95 9.29 8.17
N PHE A 195 3.52 8.13 7.81
CA PHE A 195 4.00 7.86 6.46
C PHE A 195 2.86 8.00 5.44
N SER A 196 1.70 7.40 5.68
CA SER A 196 0.54 7.51 4.80
C SER A 196 0.10 8.97 4.59
N LYS A 197 0.09 9.78 5.66
CA LYS A 197 -0.20 11.21 5.57
C LYS A 197 0.88 11.95 4.78
N ALA A 198 2.16 11.63 4.98
CA ALA A 198 3.27 12.21 4.23
C ALA A 198 3.20 11.91 2.73
N LEU A 199 2.60 10.77 2.34
CA LEU A 199 2.28 10.45 0.95
C LEU A 199 1.11 11.27 0.36
N GLY A 200 0.49 12.17 1.15
CA GLY A 200 -0.71 12.91 0.76
C GLY A 200 -1.96 12.04 0.68
N LYS A 201 -2.00 10.97 1.48
CA LYS A 201 -3.12 10.03 1.56
C LYS A 201 -3.85 10.17 2.90
N TYR A 202 -5.06 9.63 2.95
CA TYR A 202 -5.91 9.53 4.13
C TYR A 202 -5.83 8.10 4.67
N PRO A 203 -5.06 7.86 5.74
CA PRO A 203 -5.03 6.54 6.35
C PRO A 203 -6.33 6.27 7.13
N VAL A 204 -6.81 5.04 7.07
CA VAL A 204 -7.84 4.50 7.96
C VAL A 204 -7.28 3.29 8.72
N SER A 205 -7.65 3.16 10.00
CA SER A 205 -7.21 2.03 10.83
C SER A 205 -8.11 0.82 10.60
N CYS A 206 -7.51 -0.35 10.39
CA CYS A 206 -8.24 -1.61 10.37
C CYS A 206 -7.50 -2.67 11.22
N LYS A 207 -8.27 -3.64 11.72
CA LYS A 207 -7.71 -4.86 12.32
C LYS A 207 -7.32 -5.82 11.20
N ASP A 208 -6.40 -6.74 11.51
CA ASP A 208 -6.10 -7.85 10.61
C ASP A 208 -7.27 -8.83 10.52
N THR A 209 -8.20 -8.52 9.62
CA THR A 209 -9.38 -9.32 9.29
C THR A 209 -9.51 -9.43 7.78
N PRO A 210 -9.98 -10.59 7.24
CA PRO A 210 -10.05 -10.79 5.79
C PRO A 210 -10.74 -9.64 5.04
N GLY A 211 -10.05 -9.06 4.06
CA GLY A 211 -10.56 -7.96 3.24
C GLY A 211 -10.60 -6.58 3.92
N PHE A 212 -10.08 -6.45 5.14
CA PHE A 212 -9.97 -5.19 5.88
C PHE A 212 -11.30 -4.42 5.96
N ILE A 213 -11.39 -3.17 5.46
CA ILE A 213 -12.63 -2.39 5.44
C ILE A 213 -13.21 -2.41 4.02
N VAL A 214 -12.46 -1.90 3.05
CA VAL A 214 -12.98 -1.66 1.69
C VAL A 214 -13.36 -2.96 1.03
N ASN A 215 -12.45 -3.92 0.92
CA ASN A 215 -12.77 -5.19 0.24
C ASN A 215 -13.79 -6.01 1.02
N ARG A 216 -13.77 -5.93 2.36
CA ARG A 216 -14.74 -6.62 3.22
C ARG A 216 -16.17 -6.14 3.02
N LEU A 217 -16.38 -4.89 2.62
CA LEU A 217 -17.69 -4.34 2.27
C LEU A 217 -18.00 -4.47 0.77
N LEU A 218 -17.01 -4.14 -0.07
CA LEU A 218 -17.19 -4.00 -1.51
C LEU A 218 -17.35 -5.34 -2.23
N VAL A 219 -16.52 -6.34 -1.91
CA VAL A 219 -16.54 -7.62 -2.60
C VAL A 219 -17.86 -8.37 -2.34
N PRO A 220 -18.38 -8.48 -1.11
CA PRO A 220 -19.68 -9.08 -0.88
C PRO A 220 -20.83 -8.34 -1.58
N TYR A 221 -20.77 -7.00 -1.64
CA TYR A 221 -21.74 -6.20 -2.39
C TYR A 221 -21.75 -6.57 -3.89
N MET A 222 -20.57 -6.67 -4.51
CA MET A 222 -20.46 -7.04 -5.93
C MET A 222 -20.95 -8.48 -6.16
N VAL A 223 -20.67 -9.39 -5.23
CA VAL A 223 -21.20 -10.77 -5.29
C VAL A 223 -22.72 -10.80 -5.17
N GLU A 224 -23.33 -9.98 -4.32
CA GLU A 224 -24.78 -9.88 -4.24
C GLU A 224 -25.40 -9.32 -5.53
N ALA A 225 -24.73 -8.40 -6.21
CA ALA A 225 -25.17 -7.91 -7.53
C ALA A 225 -25.16 -9.04 -8.57
N ILE A 226 -24.09 -9.84 -8.62
CA ILE A 226 -24.02 -11.04 -9.48
C ILE A 226 -25.18 -11.98 -9.17
N ARG A 227 -25.39 -12.33 -7.89
CA ARG A 227 -26.45 -13.25 -7.47
C ARG A 227 -27.84 -12.72 -7.79
N LEU A 228 -28.06 -11.41 -7.71
CA LEU A 228 -29.33 -10.78 -8.08
C LEU A 228 -29.60 -10.95 -9.58
N HIS A 229 -28.57 -10.77 -10.41
CA HIS A 229 -28.66 -11.02 -11.85
C HIS A 229 -28.89 -12.51 -12.16
N GLU A 230 -28.15 -13.42 -11.53
CA GLU A 230 -28.29 -14.88 -11.74
C GLU A 230 -29.69 -15.39 -11.37
N ARG A 231 -30.37 -14.75 -10.41
CA ARG A 231 -31.77 -15.04 -10.07
C ARG A 231 -32.78 -14.46 -11.06
N GLY A 232 -32.34 -13.71 -12.07
CA GLY A 232 -33.21 -13.09 -13.07
C GLY A 232 -34.00 -11.88 -12.55
N HIS A 233 -33.62 -11.29 -11.42
CA HIS A 233 -34.34 -10.15 -10.83
C HIS A 233 -34.03 -8.81 -11.54
N GLY A 234 -32.94 -8.76 -12.32
CA GLY A 234 -32.53 -7.57 -13.08
C GLY A 234 -31.45 -7.89 -14.10
N SER A 235 -31.41 -7.12 -15.19
CA SER A 235 -30.30 -7.15 -16.15
C SER A 235 -29.05 -6.52 -15.53
N LYS A 236 -27.85 -6.84 -16.05
CA LYS A 236 -26.60 -6.24 -15.54
C LYS A 236 -26.61 -4.73 -15.73
N GLU A 237 -27.14 -4.29 -16.87
CA GLU A 237 -27.26 -2.91 -17.29
C GLU A 237 -28.19 -2.12 -16.36
N ASP A 238 -29.35 -2.69 -16.00
CA ASP A 238 -30.29 -2.04 -15.07
C ASP A 238 -29.76 -2.01 -13.65
N ILE A 239 -29.06 -3.05 -13.20
CA ILE A 239 -28.43 -3.08 -11.87
C ILE A 239 -27.33 -2.01 -11.79
N ASP A 240 -26.49 -1.89 -12.82
CA ASP A 240 -25.47 -0.84 -12.89
C ASP A 240 -26.08 0.56 -12.91
N LEU A 241 -27.13 0.77 -13.70
CA LEU A 241 -27.83 2.04 -13.77
C LEU A 241 -28.49 2.39 -12.43
N ALA A 242 -29.13 1.42 -11.77
CA ALA A 242 -29.76 1.58 -10.47
C ALA A 242 -28.74 1.98 -9.39
N MET A 243 -27.57 1.35 -9.37
CA MET A 243 -26.53 1.67 -8.38
C MET A 243 -25.85 3.02 -8.67
N LYS A 244 -25.71 3.40 -9.93
CA LYS A 244 -25.20 4.73 -10.30
C LYS A 244 -26.17 5.85 -9.93
N LEU A 245 -27.44 5.74 -10.32
CA LEU A 245 -28.43 6.81 -10.13
C LEU A 245 -29.09 6.79 -8.75
N GLY A 246 -29.31 5.60 -8.18
CA GLY A 246 -30.01 5.42 -6.91
C GLY A 246 -29.10 5.49 -5.69
N ALA A 247 -27.89 4.93 -5.77
CA ALA A 247 -26.92 4.94 -4.66
C ALA A 247 -25.76 5.93 -4.86
N GLY A 248 -25.72 6.63 -6.01
CA GLY A 248 -24.70 7.63 -6.32
C GLY A 248 -23.31 7.05 -6.58
N TYR A 249 -23.21 5.77 -6.96
CA TYR A 249 -21.91 5.15 -7.23
C TYR A 249 -21.31 5.67 -8.54
N PRO A 250 -19.99 5.89 -8.63
CA PRO A 250 -19.34 6.32 -9.87
C PRO A 250 -19.44 5.28 -11.00
N MET A 251 -19.40 3.99 -10.62
CA MET A 251 -19.52 2.84 -11.51
C MET A 251 -20.53 1.86 -10.90
N GLY A 252 -21.30 1.19 -11.76
CA GLY A 252 -22.16 0.09 -11.34
C GLY A 252 -21.34 -1.12 -10.87
N PRO A 253 -21.93 -2.09 -10.13
CA PRO A 253 -21.19 -3.23 -9.63
C PRO A 253 -20.59 -4.12 -10.72
N PHE A 254 -21.23 -4.29 -11.89
CA PHE A 254 -20.67 -5.09 -12.99
C PHE A 254 -19.55 -4.35 -13.72
N GLU A 255 -19.77 -3.07 -14.05
CA GLU A 255 -18.71 -2.18 -14.56
C GLU A 255 -17.49 -2.14 -13.62
N LEU A 256 -17.72 -2.09 -12.30
CA LEU A 256 -16.66 -2.09 -11.30
C LEU A 256 -15.94 -3.44 -11.20
N LEU A 257 -16.66 -4.56 -11.27
CA LEU A 257 -16.08 -5.90 -11.33
C LEU A 257 -15.13 -6.05 -12.52
N ASP A 258 -15.53 -5.58 -13.70
CA ASP A 258 -14.69 -5.59 -14.90
C ASP A 258 -13.49 -4.65 -14.76
N TYR A 259 -13.67 -3.48 -14.13
CA TYR A 259 -12.59 -2.53 -13.87
C TYR A 259 -11.53 -3.08 -12.92
N VAL A 260 -11.96 -3.75 -11.83
CA VAL A 260 -11.06 -4.35 -10.84
C VAL A 260 -10.40 -5.62 -11.38
N GLY A 261 -11.12 -6.39 -12.18
CA GLY A 261 -10.72 -7.70 -12.67
C GLY A 261 -11.53 -8.81 -12.02
N LEU A 262 -12.16 -9.65 -12.86
CA LEU A 262 -12.97 -10.78 -12.42
C LEU A 262 -12.12 -11.87 -11.73
N ASP A 263 -10.90 -12.08 -12.22
CA ASP A 263 -9.91 -12.99 -11.64
C ASP A 263 -9.49 -12.55 -10.22
N THR A 264 -9.20 -11.26 -10.07
CA THR A 264 -8.83 -10.64 -8.79
C THR A 264 -9.98 -10.74 -7.79
N SER A 265 -11.19 -10.37 -8.22
CA SER A 265 -12.39 -10.44 -7.37
C SER A 265 -12.68 -11.88 -6.95
N LYS A 266 -12.61 -12.84 -7.88
CA LYS A 266 -12.77 -14.27 -7.59
C LYS A 266 -11.73 -14.77 -6.58
N PHE A 267 -10.47 -14.40 -6.75
CA PHE A 267 -9.39 -14.82 -5.85
C PHE A 267 -9.66 -14.39 -4.40
N ILE A 268 -10.08 -13.13 -4.21
CA ILE A 268 -10.46 -12.60 -2.89
C ILE A 268 -11.68 -13.34 -2.32
N ILE A 269 -12.70 -13.63 -3.15
CA ILE A 269 -13.92 -14.34 -2.73
C ILE A 269 -13.61 -15.77 -2.27
N ASP A 270 -12.72 -16.47 -2.97
CA ASP A 270 -12.32 -17.83 -2.63
C ASP A 270 -11.59 -17.91 -1.27
N GLY A 271 -11.15 -16.76 -0.72
CA GLY A 271 -10.44 -16.68 0.56
C GLY A 271 -9.10 -17.40 0.54
N LYS A 272 -8.44 -17.40 -0.62
CA LYS A 272 -7.15 -18.05 -0.85
C LYS A 272 -5.99 -17.05 -0.89
#